data_AF-A0A5J4PTN6-F1
#
_entry.id   AF-A0A5J4PTN6-F1
#
_cell.length_a   1.000
_cell.length_b   1.000
_cell.length_c   1.000
_cell.angle_alpha   90.00
_cell.angle_beta   90.00
_cell.angle_gamma   90.00
#
_symmetry.space_group_name_H-M   'P 1'
#
loop_
_entity.id
_entity.type
_entity.pdbx_description
1 polymer ?
#
loop_
_entity_poly.entity_id
_entity_poly.type
_entity_poly.pdbx_seq_one_letter_code
_entity_poly.pdbx_strand_id
1 'polypeptide(L)' 'MNDSIQLRRNYLDKYLSLVRSQGRYTFTLDELREQFKLSDAAINQSLCRLKTKNEVAQIRKGFYAI' A
#
# COMPACT_ATOMS: atom_id res chain seq x y z
N MET A 1 -21.23 -11.40 10.84
CA MET A 1 -19.82 -11.86 10.94
C MET A 1 -19.20 -11.83 9.54
N ASN A 2 -18.69 -10.68 9.10
CA ASN A 2 -18.12 -10.50 7.74
C ASN A 2 -16.62 -10.08 7.77
N ASP A 3 -16.00 -10.10 8.94
CA ASP A 3 -14.64 -9.60 9.19
C ASP A 3 -13.53 -10.33 8.42
N SER A 4 -13.74 -11.58 8.01
CA SER A 4 -12.72 -12.39 7.32
C SER A 4 -12.49 -11.99 5.85
N ILE A 5 -13.43 -11.28 5.20
CA ILE A 5 -13.24 -10.76 3.82
C ILE A 5 -12.56 -9.38 3.83
N GLN A 6 -12.70 -8.59 4.91
CA GLN A 6 -12.03 -7.29 5.06
C GLN A 6 -10.53 -7.43 5.39
N LEU A 7 -10.15 -8.46 6.13
CA LEU A 7 -8.75 -8.65 6.58
C LEU A 7 -7.74 -8.76 5.42
N ARG A 8 -8.14 -9.36 4.29
CA ARG A 8 -7.29 -9.49 3.09
C ARG A 8 -7.25 -8.25 2.21
N ARG A 9 -8.20 -7.32 2.35
CA ARG A 9 -8.28 -6.09 1.55
C ARG A 9 -7.55 -4.90 2.17
N ASN A 10 -7.36 -4.89 3.49
CA ASN A 10 -6.83 -3.74 4.24
C ASN A 10 -5.34 -3.82 4.62
N TYR A 11 -4.54 -4.73 4.04
CA TYR A 11 -3.11 -4.78 4.39
C TYR A 11 -2.38 -3.48 3.99
N LEU A 12 -2.78 -2.88 2.86
CA LEU A 12 -2.22 -1.62 2.39
C LEU A 12 -2.71 -0.44 3.23
N ASP A 13 -3.99 -0.38 3.62
CA ASP A 13 -4.49 0.62 4.58
C ASP A 13 -3.74 0.59 5.92
N LYS A 14 -3.48 -0.61 6.44
CA LYS A 14 -2.67 -0.79 7.65
C LYS A 14 -1.24 -0.31 7.45
N TYR A 15 -0.65 -0.59 6.28
CA TYR A 15 0.68 -0.09 5.93
C TYR A 15 0.73 1.43 5.84
N LEU A 16 -0.23 2.05 5.13
CA LEU A 16 -0.31 3.51 5.03
C LEU A 16 -0.47 4.15 6.42
N SER A 17 -1.28 3.55 7.29
CA SER A 17 -1.44 3.99 8.67
C SER A 17 -0.15 3.87 9.48
N LEU A 18 0.63 2.81 9.27
CA LEU A 18 1.93 2.59 9.91
C LEU A 18 2.99 3.57 9.39
N VAL A 19 3.03 3.85 8.09
CA VAL A 19 3.92 4.86 7.51
C VAL A 19 3.60 6.24 8.07
N ARG A 20 2.30 6.58 8.17
CA ARG A 20 1.83 7.83 8.81
C ARG A 20 2.18 7.91 10.30
N SER A 21 2.05 6.83 11.06
CA SER A 21 2.39 6.83 12.49
C SER A 21 3.90 6.99 12.75
N GLN A 22 4.73 6.65 11.76
CA GLN A 22 6.17 6.93 11.77
C GLN A 22 6.53 8.36 11.36
N GLY A 23 5.54 9.22 11.05
CA GLY A 23 5.76 10.57 10.52
C GLY A 23 6.25 10.59 9.06
N ARG A 24 6.19 9.44 8.37
CA ARG A 24 6.54 9.32 6.96
C ARG A 24 5.28 9.44 6.11
N TYR A 25 5.41 10.06 4.95
CA TYR A 25 4.35 10.17 3.93
C TYR A 25 4.79 9.62 2.59
N THR A 26 5.90 8.89 2.56
CA THR A 26 6.46 8.30 1.36
C THR A 26 6.91 6.88 1.62
N PHE A 27 6.74 6.04 0.62
CA PHE A 27 7.12 4.64 0.66
C PHE A 27 7.58 4.15 -0.72
N THR A 28 8.37 3.09 -0.70
CA THR A 28 8.89 2.45 -1.91
C THR A 28 8.18 1.13 -2.20
N LEU A 29 8.23 0.71 -3.46
CA LEU A 29 7.74 -0.61 -3.84
C LEU A 29 8.54 -1.73 -3.17
N ASP A 30 9.84 -1.53 -2.96
CA ASP A 30 10.70 -2.51 -2.29
C ASP A 30 10.36 -2.67 -0.81
N GLU A 31 10.05 -1.58 -0.09
CA GLU A 31 9.53 -1.68 1.29
C GLU A 31 8.23 -2.50 1.34
N LEU A 32 7.33 -2.32 0.37
CA LEU A 32 6.10 -3.13 0.27
C LEU A 32 6.39 -4.61 -0.02
N ARG A 33 7.38 -4.91 -0.88
CA ARG A 33 7.80 -6.28 -1.19
C ARG A 33 8.37 -6.96 0.05
N GLU A 34 9.24 -6.29 0.79
CA GLU A 34 9.85 -6.84 2.01
C GLU A 34 8.81 -7.11 3.10
N GLN A 35 7.87 -6.18 3.31
CA GLN A 35 6.85 -6.29 4.34
C GLN A 35 5.82 -7.39 4.04
N PHE A 36 5.35 -7.46 2.79
CA PHE A 36 4.23 -8.33 2.44
C PHE A 36 4.64 -9.64 1.78
N LYS A 37 5.89 -9.79 1.32
CA LYS A 37 6.37 -10.93 0.52
C LYS A 37 5.40 -11.31 -0.61
N LEU A 38 4.73 -10.31 -1.17
CA LEU A 38 3.75 -10.45 -2.23
C LEU A 38 4.42 -10.29 -3.59
N SER A 39 3.85 -10.94 -4.61
CA SER A 39 4.26 -10.73 -6.00
C SER A 39 3.97 -9.30 -6.43
N ASP A 40 4.84 -8.76 -7.29
CA ASP A 40 4.70 -7.42 -7.88
C ASP A 40 3.34 -7.16 -8.50
N ALA A 41 2.77 -8.18 -9.14
CA ALA A 41 1.44 -8.10 -9.74
C ALA A 41 0.35 -7.76 -8.71
N ALA A 42 0.42 -8.38 -7.52
CA ALA A 42 -0.55 -8.14 -6.45
C ALA A 42 -0.38 -6.74 -5.84
N ILE A 43 0.87 -6.30 -5.63
CA ILE A 43 1.17 -4.97 -5.10
C ILE A 43 0.74 -3.90 -6.11
N ASN A 44 1.08 -4.06 -7.39
CA ASN A 44 0.69 -3.14 -8.46
C ASN A 44 -0.83 -3.06 -8.61
N GLN A 45 -1.55 -4.18 -8.48
CA GLN A 45 -3.01 -4.17 -8.52
C GLN A 45 -3.60 -3.35 -7.37
N SER A 46 -3.05 -3.47 -6.17
CA SER A 46 -3.51 -2.70 -5.00
C SER A 46 -3.13 -1.23 -5.10
N LEU A 47 -1.91 -0.90 -5.54
CA LEU A 47 -1.47 0.47 -5.78
C LEU A 47 -2.32 1.15 -6.85
N CYS A 48 -2.70 0.44 -7.91
CA CYS A 48 -3.59 0.96 -8.93
C CYS A 48 -4.92 1.40 -8.33
N ARG A 49 -5.51 0.60 -7.43
CA ARG A 49 -6.74 0.95 -6.71
C ARG A 49 -6.58 2.18 -5.82
N LEU A 50 -5.48 2.28 -5.08
CA LEU A 50 -5.21 3.42 -4.21
C LEU A 50 -4.99 4.71 -5.01
N LYS A 51 -4.33 4.61 -6.17
CA LYS A 51 -4.23 5.73 -7.12
C LYS A 51 -5.62 6.17 -7.60
N THR A 52 -6.51 5.23 -7.95
CA THR A 52 -7.90 5.56 -8.33
C THR A 52 -8.67 6.26 -7.21
N LYS A 53 -8.37 5.94 -5.95
CA LYS A 53 -8.96 6.59 -4.78
C LYS A 53 -8.30 7.93 -4.39
N ASN A 54 -7.22 8.34 -5.07
CA ASN A 54 -6.38 9.46 -4.67
C ASN A 54 -5.79 9.34 -3.25
N GLU A 55 -5.62 8.10 -2.75
CA GLU A 55 -4.99 7.85 -1.44
C GLU A 55 -3.47 7.75 -1.54
N VAL A 56 -2.93 7.48 -2.73
CA VAL A 56 -1.48 7.48 -3.00
C VAL A 56 -1.17 8.09 -4.35
N ALA A 57 -0.11 8.88 -4.42
CA ALA A 57 0.42 9.46 -5.64
C ALA A 57 1.75 8.79 -6.01
N GLN A 58 1.92 8.40 -7.27
CA GLN A 58 3.19 7.89 -7.74
C GLN A 58 4.08 9.05 -8.17
N ILE A 59 5.18 9.28 -7.44
CA ILE A 59 6.14 10.34 -7.76
C ILE A 59 7.09 9.88 -8.88
N ARG A 60 7.56 8.62 -8.80
CA ARG A 60 8.38 7.98 -9.84
C ARG A 60 8.18 6.46 -9.84
N LYS A 61 8.77 5.76 -10.80
CA LYS A 61 8.71 4.28 -10.82
C LYS A 61 9.27 3.72 -9.50
N GLY A 62 8.45 2.94 -8.78
CA GLY A 62 8.82 2.35 -7.50
C GLY A 62 8.77 3.28 -6.28
N PHE A 63 8.30 4.53 -6.42
CA PHE A 63 8.23 5.49 -5.32
C PHE A 63 6.86 6.18 -5.26
N TYR A 64 6.26 6.17 -4.08
CA TYR A 64 4.89 6.61 -3.84
C TYR A 64 4.82 7.55 -2.64
N ALA A 65 3.90 8.50 -2.70
CA ALA A 65 3.52 9.39 -1.61
C ALA A 65 2.07 9.10 -1.19
N ILE A 66 1.77 9.34 0.09
CA ILE A 66 0.46 9.19 0.73
C ILE A 66 -0.20 10.56 0.90
#